data_AF-A0A356KJH0-F1
#
_entry.id   AF-A0A356KJH0-F1
#
_cell.length_a   1.000
_cell.length_b   1.000
_cell.length_c   1.000
_cell.angle_alpha   90.00
_cell.angle_beta   90.00
_cell.angle_gamma   90.00
#
_symmetry.space_group_name_H-M   'P 1'
#
loop_
_entity.id
_entity.type
_entity.pdbx_description
1 polymer ?
#
loop_
_entity_poly.entity_id
_entity_poly.type
_entity_poly.pdbx_seq_one_letter_code
_entity_poly.pdbx_strand_id
1 'polypeptide(L)'
;MGSQADILFGRLAQERGWVDPQALRQIYAQLGPGESLPQALVARGLIAEHHARQLWAEVQQSGLGPVPAPTLAPPVEGATVQLGPPGSQAGTLAPPGGPP
;
A
#
# COMPACT_ATOMS: atom_id res chain seq x y z
N MET A 1 -0.52 24.41 1.21
CA MET A 1 0.34 24.58 2.41
C MET A 1 0.33 23.24 3.13
N GLY A 2 1.50 22.59 3.25
CA GLY A 2 1.63 21.19 3.67
C GLY A 2 0.95 20.92 5.02
N SER A 3 0.13 19.88 5.05
CA SER A 3 -0.62 19.51 6.25
C SER A 3 0.34 19.08 7.35
N GLN A 4 -0.04 19.20 8.62
CA GLN A 4 0.78 18.77 9.76
C GLN A 4 1.24 17.31 9.62
N ALA A 5 0.44 16.47 8.95
CA ALA A 5 0.77 15.11 8.56
C ALA A 5 1.96 15.02 7.58
N ASP A 6 2.06 15.89 6.57
CA ASP A 6 3.20 15.93 5.64
C ASP A 6 4.50 16.29 6.36
N ILE A 7 4.42 17.24 7.31
CA ILE A 7 5.57 17.67 8.11
C ILE A 7 6.09 16.51 8.97
N LEU A 8 5.21 15.79 9.67
CA LEU A 8 5.59 14.62 10.46
C LEU A 8 6.12 13.49 9.58
N PHE A 9 5.49 13.24 8.43
CA PHE A 9 5.96 12.23 7.48
C PHE A 9 7.38 12.53 7.01
N GLY A 10 7.64 13.77 6.58
CA GLY A 10 8.96 14.19 6.11
C GLY A 10 10.03 14.09 7.20
N ARG A 11 9.67 14.41 8.45
CA ARG A 11 10.56 14.25 9.60
C ARG A 11 10.89 12.79 9.86
N LEU A 12 9.89 11.91 9.92
CA LEU A 12 10.12 10.49 10.16
C LEU A 12 10.93 9.85 9.02
N ALA A 13 10.66 10.21 7.76
CA ALA A 13 11.44 9.75 6.62
C ALA A 13 12.92 10.16 6.70
N GLN A 14 13.18 11.37 7.21
CA GLN A 14 14.53 11.86 7.47
C GLN A 14 15.19 11.11 8.64
N GLU A 15 14.48 10.90 9.76
CA GLU A 15 15.00 10.19 10.95
C GLU A 15 15.36 8.73 10.64
N ARG A 16 14.63 8.08 9.74
CA ARG A 16 14.92 6.73 9.25
C ARG A 16 16.06 6.67 8.23
N GLY A 17 16.57 7.82 7.77
CA GLY A 17 17.62 7.91 6.75
C GLY A 17 17.16 7.47 5.35
N TRP A 18 15.84 7.44 5.10
CA TRP A 18 15.29 7.00 3.81
C TRP A 18 15.28 8.11 2.77
N VAL A 19 15.14 9.36 3.21
CA VAL A 19 15.13 10.54 2.34
C VAL A 19 16.15 11.55 2.87
N ASP A 20 16.98 12.05 1.96
CA ASP A 20 17.96 13.08 2.30
C ASP A 20 17.26 14.42 2.61
N PRO A 21 17.68 15.16 3.65
CA PRO A 21 17.08 16.44 4.01
C PRO A 21 17.15 17.51 2.91
N GLN A 22 18.14 17.47 2.01
CA GLN A 22 18.17 18.34 0.84
C GLN A 22 17.12 17.93 -0.18
N ALA A 23 17.00 16.63 -0.47
CA ALA A 23 15.98 16.11 -1.37
C ALA A 23 14.56 16.45 -0.88
N LEU A 24 14.31 16.31 0.42
CA LEU A 24 13.03 16.64 1.04
C LEU A 24 12.67 18.13 0.83
N ARG A 25 13.62 19.06 1.03
CA ARG A 25 13.41 20.50 0.81
C ARG A 25 13.09 20.82 -0.65
N GLN A 26 13.78 20.16 -1.59
CA GLN A 26 13.52 20.35 -3.02
C GLN A 26 12.13 19.87 -3.41
N ILE A 27 11.66 18.76 -2.83
CA ILE A 27 10.30 18.26 -3.03
C ILE A 27 9.28 19.27 -2.51
N TYR A 28 9.47 19.79 -1.29
CA TYR A 28 8.61 20.83 -0.72
C TYR A 28 8.52 22.09 -1.58
N ALA A 29 9.62 22.50 -2.21
CA ALA A 29 9.63 23.66 -3.10
C ALA A 29 8.92 23.40 -4.45
N GLN A 30 8.76 22.14 -4.84
CA GLN A 30 8.19 21.72 -6.13
C GLN A 30 6.78 21.11 -5.99
N LEU A 31 6.30 20.96 -4.76
CA LEU A 31 4.99 20.37 -4.45
C LEU A 31 3.88 21.27 -4.99
N GLY A 32 3.09 20.72 -5.93
CA GLY A 32 1.94 21.39 -6.51
C GLY A 32 0.78 21.57 -5.53
N PRO A 33 -0.17 22.48 -5.82
CA PRO A 33 -1.37 22.62 -5.00
C PRO A 33 -2.22 21.33 -5.04
N GLY A 34 -2.45 20.73 -3.87
CA GLY A 34 -3.22 19.49 -3.73
C GLY A 34 -2.39 18.20 -3.83
N GLU A 35 -1.10 18.32 -4.14
CA GLU A 35 -0.18 17.19 -4.14
C GLU A 35 0.33 16.93 -2.71
N SER A 36 0.44 15.66 -2.32
CA SER A 36 0.90 15.25 -0.98
C SER A 36 2.37 14.83 -1.02
N LEU A 37 3.12 15.16 0.03
CA LEU A 37 4.54 14.80 0.16
C LEU A 37 4.83 13.30 -0.06
N PRO A 38 4.09 12.35 0.56
CA PRO A 38 4.33 10.92 0.33
C PRO A 38 4.19 10.51 -1.14
N GLN A 39 3.22 11.08 -1.86
CA GLN A 39 2.98 10.76 -3.27
C GLN A 39 4.11 11.28 -4.16
N ALA A 40 4.59 12.50 -3.90
CA ALA A 40 5.72 13.09 -4.62
C ALA A 40 7.03 12.32 -4.39
N LEU A 41 7.27 11.82 -3.18
CA LEU A 41 8.46 11.03 -2.86
C LEU A 41 8.46 9.65 -3.53
N VAL A 42 7.30 8.98 -3.58
CA VAL A 42 7.14 7.69 -4.28
C VAL A 42 7.26 7.88 -5.79
N ALA A 43 6.61 8.90 -6.36
CA ALA A 43 6.63 9.16 -7.80
C ALA A 43 8.05 9.41 -8.35
N ARG A 44 8.94 9.98 -7.53
CA ARG A 44 10.35 10.22 -7.88
C ARG A 44 11.30 9.08 -7.50
N GLY A 45 10.78 8.00 -6.90
CA GLY A 45 11.58 6.84 -6.48
C GLY A 45 12.54 7.14 -5.32
N LEU A 46 12.30 8.20 -4.54
CA LEU A 46 13.12 8.55 -3.38
C LEU A 46 12.80 7.67 -2.16
N ILE A 47 11.58 7.14 -2.12
CA ILE A 47 11.15 6.18 -1.11
C ILE A 47 10.35 5.08 -1.80
N ALA A 48 10.51 3.84 -1.34
CA ALA A 48 9.69 2.74 -1.81
C ALA A 48 8.24 2.92 -1.33
N GLU A 49 7.28 2.50 -2.15
CA GLU A 49 5.86 2.64 -1.82
C GLU A 49 5.48 1.95 -0.50
N HIS A 50 6.06 0.78 -0.22
CA HIS A 50 5.81 0.06 1.03
C HIS A 50 6.32 0.82 2.27
N HIS A 51 7.49 1.45 2.18
CA HIS A 51 8.06 2.30 3.22
C HIS A 51 7.20 3.55 3.46
N ALA A 52 6.71 4.17 2.38
CA ALA A 52 5.81 5.31 2.50
C ALA A 52 4.49 4.93 3.19
N ARG A 53 3.91 3.76 2.89
CA ARG A 53 2.70 3.29 3.59
C ARG A 53 2.94 3.03 5.08
N GLN A 54 4.09 2.46 5.44
CA GLN A 54 4.45 2.23 6.85
C GLN A 54 4.56 3.55 7.63
N LEU A 55 5.30 4.52 7.10
CA LEU A 55 5.42 5.83 7.72
C LEU A 55 4.08 6.55 7.84
N TRP A 56 3.23 6.45 6.83
CA TRP A 56 1.91 7.07 6.87
C TRP A 56 1.01 6.46 7.95
N ALA A 57 1.11 5.14 8.19
CA ALA A 57 0.43 4.49 9.30
C ALA A 57 0.95 4.98 10.67
N GLU A 58 2.26 5.19 10.81
CA GLU A 58 2.86 5.77 12.03
C GLU A 58 2.38 7.21 12.28
N VAL A 59 2.26 8.02 11.22
CA VAL A 59 1.74 9.40 11.31
C VAL A 59 0.28 9.41 11.77
N GLN A 60 -0.56 8.49 11.27
CA GLN A 60 -1.96 8.36 11.71
C GLN A 60 -2.08 7.89 13.16
N GLN A 61 -1.17 7.03 13.64
CA GLN A 61 -1.13 6.59 15.04
C GLN A 61 -0.63 7.67 16.01
N SER A 62 0.08 8.68 15.50
CA SER A 62 0.59 9.81 16.30
C SER A 62 -0.49 10.81 16.73
N GLY A 63 -1.77 10.53 16.47
CA GLY A 63 -2.90 11.24 17.09
C GLY A 63 -3.35 12.53 16.39
N LEU A 64 -2.96 12.75 15.12
CA LEU A 64 -3.36 13.94 14.35
C LEU A 64 -4.83 13.94 13.85
N GLY A 65 -5.70 13.07 14.37
CA GLY A 65 -7.06 12.85 13.85
C GLY A 65 -7.08 12.06 12.54
N PRO A 66 -8.26 11.67 12.03
CA PRO A 66 -8.38 10.92 10.79
C PRO A 66 -7.95 11.80 9.60
N VAL A 67 -6.68 11.70 9.22
CA VAL A 67 -6.15 12.33 8.01
C VAL A 67 -6.46 11.38 6.85
N PRO A 68 -7.13 11.83 5.76
CA PRO A 68 -7.38 10.96 4.62
C PRO A 68 -6.05 10.38 4.13
N ALA A 69 -5.97 9.05 4.03
CA ALA A 69 -4.81 8.41 3.46
C ALA A 69 -4.59 8.98 2.05
N PRO A 70 -3.33 9.24 1.63
CA PRO A 70 -3.06 9.56 0.25
C PRO A 70 -3.69 8.43 -0.56
N THR A 71 -4.52 8.78 -1.55
CA THR A 71 -5.09 7.82 -2.50
C THR A 71 -3.94 7.33 -3.38
N LEU A 72 -3.10 6.49 -2.77
CA LEU A 72 -2.19 5.60 -3.45
C LEU A 72 -3.10 4.51 -3.99
N ALA A 73 -3.17 4.39 -5.32
CA ALA A 73 -3.97 3.37 -5.98
C ALA A 73 -3.82 2.04 -5.22
N PRO A 74 -4.92 1.33 -4.94
CA PRO A 74 -4.83 0.10 -4.16
C PRO A 74 -3.78 -0.79 -4.83
N PRO A 75 -2.95 -1.53 -4.06
CA PRO A 75 -2.27 -2.67 -4.65
C PRO A 75 -3.37 -3.46 -5.35
N VAL A 76 -3.18 -3.78 -6.63
CA VAL A 76 -4.09 -4.66 -7.37
C VAL A 76 -4.03 -6.03 -6.70
N GLU A 77 -4.71 -6.16 -5.57
CA GLU A 77 -4.97 -7.41 -4.89
C GLU A 77 -5.82 -8.22 -5.84
N GLY A 78 -5.18 -9.25 -6.40
CA GLY A 78 -5.85 -10.38 -7.00
C GLY A 78 -6.94 -10.00 -7.99
N ALA A 79 -6.55 -9.86 -9.26
CA ALA A 79 -7.39 -10.45 -10.29
C ALA A 79 -7.52 -11.95 -9.95
N THR A 80 -8.49 -12.30 -9.10
CA THR A 80 -8.99 -13.66 -8.96
C THR A 80 -9.66 -13.96 -10.29
N VAL A 81 -8.86 -14.45 -11.23
CA VAL A 81 -9.37 -15.18 -12.38
C VAL A 81 -10.08 -16.38 -11.77
N GLN A 82 -11.40 -16.28 -11.63
CA GLN A 82 -12.27 -17.37 -11.20
C GLN A 82 -12.28 -18.40 -12.33
N LEU A 83 -11.20 -19.18 -12.42
CA LEU A 83 -11.14 -20.40 -13.22
C LEU A 83 -12.16 -21.35 -12.59
N GLY A 84 -13.20 -21.66 -13.37
CA GLY A 84 -14.31 -22.51 -12.95
C GLY A 84 -13.86 -23.84 -12.34
N PRO A 85 -14.70 -24.46 -11.50
CA PRO A 85 -14.31 -25.66 -10.77
C PRO A 85 -13.92 -26.79 -11.74
N PRO A 86 -12.73 -27.41 -11.59
CA PRO A 86 -12.45 -28.66 -12.29
C PRO A 86 -13.43 -29.71 -11.76
N GLY A 87 -14.06 -30.43 -12.68
CA GLY A 87 -14.97 -31.52 -12.36
C GLY A 87 -14.27 -32.56 -11.48
N SER A 88 -14.52 -32.49 -10.18
CA SER A 88 -14.21 -33.56 -9.24
C SER A 88 -15.28 -34.64 -9.38
N GLN A 89 -15.05 -35.57 -10.30
CA GLN A 89 -15.61 -36.90 -10.18
C GLN A 89 -15.02 -37.54 -8.91
N ALA A 90 -15.86 -37.78 -7.90
CA ALA A 90 -15.51 -38.72 -6.84
C ALA A 90 -16.74 -39.24 -6.10
N GLY A 91 -16.92 -40.55 -6.19
CA GLY A 91 -17.68 -41.37 -5.25
C GLY A 91 -18.96 -41.97 -5.84
N THR A 92 -19.33 -43.21 -5.56
CA THR A 92 -18.76 -44.23 -4.69
C THR A 92 -19.58 -45.50 -4.91
N LEU A 93 -18.89 -46.64 -5.04
CA LEU A 93 -19.22 -48.02 -4.65
C LEU A 93 -20.70 -48.48 -4.53
N ALA A 94 -21.04 -49.58 -5.23
CA ALA A 94 -21.83 -50.68 -4.66
C ALA A 94 -21.66 -52.00 -5.46
N PRO A 95 -21.29 -53.14 -4.84
CA PRO A 95 -21.47 -54.49 -5.39
C PRO A 95 -22.85 -55.06 -4.99
N PRO A 96 -23.47 -55.98 -5.76
CA PRO A 96 -23.66 -57.34 -5.21
C PRO A 96 -23.78 -58.49 -6.25
N GLY A 97 -23.38 -59.71 -5.86
CA GLY A 97 -24.02 -60.98 -6.27
C GLY A 97 -23.60 -61.64 -7.60
N GLY A 98 -22.95 -62.81 -7.53
CA GLY A 98 -22.97 -63.83 -8.60
C GLY A 98 -24.28 -64.65 -8.57
N PRO A 99 -24.33 -65.95 -8.92
CA PRO A 99 -23.65 -66.80 -9.93
C PRO A 99 -24.74 -67.26 -10.97
N PRO A 100 -24.77 -68.43 -11.67
CA PRO A 100 -23.81 -69.51 -11.96
C PRO A 100 -23.21 -69.53 -13.38
#